data_AF-A0A1W1E1Q6-F1
#
_entry.id   AF-A0A1W1E1Q6-F1
#
_cell.length_a   1.000
_cell.length_b   1.000
_cell.length_c   1.000
_cell.angle_alpha   90.00
_cell.angle_beta   90.00
_cell.angle_gamma   90.00
#
_symmetry.space_group_name_H-M   'P 1'
#
loop_
_entity.id
_entity.type
_entity.pdbx_description
1 polymer ?
#
loop_
_entity_poly.entity_id
_entity_poly.type
_entity_poly.pdbx_seq_one_letter_code
_entity_poly.pdbx_strand_id
1 'polypeptide(L)'
;MIEKVKAYLLGLQADICLQLEAVDGGANFIKDEWKKPDNKGNGLTRVLTGGRVFEQAGVNYSIVYGDNMPTSHANVRFFIAEKEREAPIWWFGGGFDLTSYYGFDEDCVAWHQSTKEACETFDEGAYVKYKTWCDEYFYLQHRDEQRGK
;
A
#
# COMPACT_ATOMS: atom_id res chain seq x y z
N MET A 1 -11.68 18.35 3.87
CA MET A 1 -11.23 17.05 4.43
C MET A 1 -10.11 16.46 3.58
N ILE A 2 -10.31 16.30 2.27
CA ILE A 2 -9.31 15.78 1.31
C ILE A 2 -7.96 16.51 1.38
N GLU A 3 -7.94 17.85 1.36
CA GLU A 3 -6.66 18.61 1.46
C GLU A 3 -5.88 18.35 2.76
N LYS A 4 -6.58 18.14 3.88
CA LYS A 4 -5.92 17.82 5.17
C LYS A 4 -5.30 16.42 5.14
N VAL A 5 -6.02 15.45 4.57
CA VAL A 5 -5.51 14.07 4.39
C VAL A 5 -4.34 14.05 3.41
N LYS A 6 -4.43 14.80 2.30
CA LYS A 6 -3.34 14.97 1.34
C LYS A 6 -2.08 15.54 2.00
N ALA A 7 -2.22 16.63 2.77
CA ALA A 7 -1.10 17.22 3.49
C ALA A 7 -0.48 16.23 4.49
N TYR A 8 -1.31 15.48 5.23
CA TYR A 8 -0.84 14.45 6.15
C TYR A 8 -0.06 13.34 5.44
N LEU A 9 -0.59 12.77 4.35
CA LEU A 9 0.05 11.68 3.63
C LEU A 9 1.35 12.09 2.94
N LEU A 10 1.41 13.31 2.40
CA LEU A 10 2.65 13.87 1.85
C LEU A 10 3.70 14.12 2.94
N GLY A 11 3.28 14.57 4.13
CA GLY A 11 4.14 14.68 5.30
C GLY A 11 4.69 13.33 5.74
N LEU A 12 3.81 12.34 5.90
CA LEU A 12 4.19 10.97 6.27
C LEU A 12 5.15 10.34 5.25
N GLN A 13 4.91 10.52 3.95
CA GLN A 13 5.83 10.07 2.91
C GLN A 13 7.22 10.69 3.08
N ALA A 14 7.28 12.00 3.35
CA ALA A 14 8.53 12.71 3.55
C ALA A 14 9.27 12.22 4.79
N ASP A 15 8.57 12.03 5.91
CA ASP A 15 9.13 11.56 7.17
C ASP A 15 9.68 10.15 7.06
N ILE A 16 8.96 9.23 6.39
CA ILE A 16 9.44 7.86 6.14
C ILE A 16 10.72 7.89 5.29
N CYS A 17 10.75 8.70 4.22
CA CYS A 17 11.96 8.81 3.39
C CYS A 17 13.15 9.31 4.20
N LEU A 18 12.97 10.35 5.01
CA LEU A 18 14.04 10.90 5.85
C LEU A 18 14.60 9.86 6.83
N GLN A 19 13.73 9.06 7.44
CA GLN A 19 14.17 8.00 8.36
C GLN A 19 14.92 6.88 7.63
N LEU A 20 14.45 6.48 6.45
CA LEU A 20 15.11 5.45 5.64
C LEU A 20 16.48 5.94 5.14
N GLU A 21 16.60 7.20 4.71
CA GLU A 21 17.88 7.82 4.34
C GLU A 21 18.86 7.86 5.52
N ALA A 22 18.37 8.19 6.72
CA ALA A 22 19.19 8.21 7.93
C ALA A 22 19.70 6.82 8.31
N VAL A 23 18.88 5.78 8.10
CA VAL A 23 19.28 4.37 8.32
C VAL A 23 20.26 3.89 7.25
N ASP A 24 20.04 4.23 5.98
CA ASP A 24 20.94 3.86 4.89
C ASP A 24 22.32 4.53 5.05
N GLY A 25 22.32 5.82 5.40
CA GLY A 25 23.52 6.61 5.63
C GLY A 25 24.37 6.85 4.38
N GLY A 26 23.83 6.58 3.19
CA GLY A 26 24.55 6.70 1.91
C GLY A 26 23.69 7.22 0.76
N ALA A 27 22.63 6.50 0.41
CA ALA A 27 21.75 6.86 -0.71
C ALA A 27 20.57 7.73 -0.27
N ASN A 28 20.10 8.57 -1.18
CA ASN A 28 18.94 9.44 -1.00
C ASN A 28 17.80 9.05 -1.95
N PHE A 29 16.58 9.39 -1.58
CA PHE A 29 15.41 9.24 -2.44
C PHE A 29 15.43 10.29 -3.56
N ILE A 30 15.29 9.80 -4.79
CA ILE A 30 15.00 10.60 -5.98
C ILE A 30 13.48 10.77 -6.05
N LYS A 31 13.04 12.01 -6.29
CA LYS A 31 11.62 12.38 -6.41
C LYS A 31 11.22 12.42 -7.87
N ASP A 32 10.08 11.82 -8.18
CA ASP A 32 9.44 11.88 -9.48
C ASP A 32 7.96 12.27 -9.32
N GLU A 33 7.62 13.48 -9.74
CA GLU A 33 6.25 13.98 -9.73
C GLU A 33 5.58 13.65 -11.06
N TRP A 34 4.40 13.04 -11.00
CA TRP A 34 3.65 12.67 -12.19
C TRP A 34 2.20 13.11 -12.11
N LYS A 35 1.61 13.28 -13.29
CA LYS A 35 0.20 13.60 -13.47
C LYS A 35 -0.36 12.79 -14.62
N LYS A 36 -1.56 12.21 -14.44
CA LYS A 36 -2.26 11.52 -15.52
C LYS A 36 -2.69 12.53 -16.60
N PRO A 37 -2.58 12.20 -17.90
CA PRO A 37 -2.94 13.10 -19.00
C PRO A 37 -4.40 13.58 -18.97
N ASP A 38 -5.30 12.78 -18.42
CA ASP A 38 -6.74 13.05 -18.29
C ASP A 38 -7.09 13.92 -17.06
N ASN A 39 -6.10 14.40 -16.31
CA ASN A 39 -6.25 15.10 -15.03
C ASN A 39 -6.96 14.28 -13.92
N LYS A 40 -7.17 12.97 -14.12
CA LYS A 40 -7.80 12.08 -13.14
C LYS A 40 -6.83 11.53 -12.12
N GLY A 41 -5.63 12.10 -11.99
CA GLY A 41 -4.76 11.78 -10.87
C GLY A 41 -3.37 12.40 -10.97
N ASN A 42 -2.68 12.41 -9.85
CA ASN A 42 -1.29 12.81 -9.73
C ASN A 42 -0.64 12.06 -8.56
N GLY A 43 0.67 12.11 -8.50
CA GLY A 43 1.43 11.49 -7.43
C GLY A 43 2.84 12.00 -7.33
N LEU A 44 3.50 11.59 -6.25
CA LEU A 44 4.90 11.80 -5.99
C LEU A 44 5.51 10.43 -5.70
N THR A 45 6.27 9.91 -6.64
CA THR A 45 7.05 8.69 -6.51
C THR A 45 8.39 9.05 -5.87
N ARG A 46 8.85 8.25 -4.91
CA ARG A 46 10.20 8.41 -4.34
C ARG A 46 10.92 7.08 -4.35
N VAL A 47 12.08 7.03 -4.98
CA VAL A 47 12.88 5.81 -5.11
C VAL A 47 14.32 6.06 -4.66
N LEU A 48 14.85 5.16 -3.84
CA LEU A 48 16.26 5.06 -3.46
C LEU A 48 16.80 3.77 -4.11
N THR A 49 17.99 3.85 -4.73
CA THR A 49 18.67 2.68 -5.32
C THR A 49 20.16 2.73 -5.01
N GLY A 50 20.80 1.56 -4.93
CA GLY A 50 22.24 1.45 -4.67
C GLY A 50 22.63 1.93 -3.27
N GLY A 51 21.71 1.84 -2.31
CA GLY A 51 21.96 2.18 -0.92
C GLY A 51 22.85 1.15 -0.23
N ARG A 52 23.40 1.55 0.91
CA ARG A 52 24.27 0.68 1.72
C ARG A 52 23.48 -0.38 2.48
N VAL A 53 22.29 -0.01 2.95
CA VAL A 53 21.38 -0.88 3.69
C VAL A 53 20.26 -1.33 2.77
N PHE A 54 19.71 -0.42 1.98
CA PHE A 54 18.64 -0.70 1.03
C PHE A 54 19.20 -0.74 -0.38
N GLU A 55 19.30 -1.93 -0.97
CA GLU A 55 19.63 -2.06 -2.40
C GLU A 55 18.64 -1.27 -3.25
N GLN A 56 17.34 -1.35 -2.91
CA GLN A 56 16.26 -0.53 -3.46
C GLN A 56 15.19 -0.26 -2.39
N ALA A 57 14.62 0.95 -2.39
CA ALA A 57 13.46 1.31 -1.56
C ALA A 57 12.53 2.27 -2.31
N GLY A 58 11.22 2.14 -2.12
CA GLY A 58 10.20 2.99 -2.75
C GLY A 58 9.15 3.44 -1.75
N VAL A 59 8.83 4.74 -1.73
CA VAL A 59 7.77 5.31 -0.88
C VAL A 59 6.94 6.25 -1.75
N ASN A 60 5.73 5.83 -2.11
CA ASN A 60 4.95 6.52 -3.15
C ASN A 60 3.67 7.14 -2.58
N TYR A 61 3.35 8.34 -3.08
CA TYR A 61 2.08 9.01 -2.84
C TYR A 61 1.31 9.11 -4.16
N SER A 62 0.00 8.85 -4.12
CA SER A 62 -0.89 9.10 -5.26
C SER A 62 -2.25 9.60 -4.79
N ILE A 63 -2.88 10.42 -5.62
CA ILE A 63 -4.29 10.80 -5.52
C ILE A 63 -4.91 10.65 -6.90
N VAL A 64 -5.93 9.80 -6.99
CA VAL A 64 -6.62 9.46 -8.24
C VAL A 64 -8.10 9.81 -8.08
N TYR A 65 -8.70 10.33 -9.14
CA TYR A 65 -10.08 10.78 -9.23
C TYR A 65 -10.81 9.94 -10.28
N GLY A 66 -12.09 9.70 -10.06
CA GLY A 66 -12.93 9.01 -11.03
C GLY A 66 -14.39 9.23 -10.72
N ASP A 67 -15.23 9.19 -11.74
CA ASP A 67 -16.67 9.45 -11.61
C ASP A 67 -17.38 8.26 -10.94
N ASN A 68 -16.82 7.06 -11.10
CA ASN A 68 -17.33 5.80 -10.56
C ASN A 68 -16.28 5.09 -9.69
N MET A 69 -15.61 5.83 -8.80
CA MET A 69 -14.59 5.22 -7.94
C MET A 69 -15.23 4.20 -6.98
N PRO A 70 -14.71 2.96 -6.93
CA PRO A 70 -15.06 2.05 -5.85
C PRO A 70 -14.63 2.65 -4.50
N THR A 71 -15.39 2.34 -3.44
CA THR A 71 -14.87 2.53 -2.09
C THR A 71 -13.64 1.65 -1.94
N SER A 72 -12.60 2.14 -1.28
CA SER A 72 -11.42 1.34 -0.95
C SER A 72 -11.04 1.54 0.50
N HIS A 73 -10.33 0.56 1.05
CA HIS A 73 -9.78 0.61 2.39
C HIS A 73 -8.35 0.04 2.37
N ALA A 74 -7.48 0.59 3.22
CA ALA A 74 -6.11 0.11 3.37
C ALA A 74 -5.64 0.25 4.81
N ASN A 75 -4.86 -0.71 5.29
CA ASN A 75 -4.22 -0.70 6.60
C ASN A 75 -2.84 -1.33 6.52
N VAL A 76 -1.86 -0.72 7.18
CA VAL A 76 -0.55 -1.33 7.49
C VAL A 76 -0.24 -1.00 8.94
N ARG A 77 0.17 -2.00 9.72
CA ARG A 77 0.49 -1.86 11.14
C ARG A 77 1.66 -2.78 11.52
N PHE A 78 2.43 -2.34 12.50
CA PHE A 78 3.53 -3.07 13.11
C PHE A 78 3.27 -3.22 14.61
N PHE A 79 3.58 -4.37 15.16
CA PHE A 79 3.53 -4.64 16.59
C PHE A 79 4.86 -5.22 17.06
N ILE A 80 5.31 -4.81 18.24
CA ILE A 80 6.46 -5.37 18.94
C ILE A 80 6.17 -5.42 20.45
N ALA A 81 6.58 -6.53 21.08
CA ALA A 81 6.57 -6.68 22.53
C ALA A 81 7.94 -7.17 23.01
N GLU A 82 8.43 -6.55 24.07
CA GLU A 82 9.74 -6.82 24.66
C GLU A 82 9.60 -7.32 26.09
N LYS A 83 10.49 -8.23 26.49
CA LYS A 83 10.61 -8.72 27.87
C LYS A 83 12.09 -8.89 28.20
N GLU A 84 12.45 -8.58 29.45
CA GLU A 84 13.85 -8.64 29.89
C GLU A 84 14.45 -10.04 29.66
N ARG A 85 15.63 -10.09 29.04
CA ARG A 85 16.38 -11.32 28.70
C ARG A 85 15.66 -12.28 27.75
N GLU A 86 14.61 -11.84 27.07
CA GLU A 86 13.93 -12.60 26.03
C GLU A 86 14.02 -11.86 24.69
N ALA A 87 13.99 -12.62 23.59
CA ALA A 87 13.95 -12.02 22.26
C ALA A 87 12.59 -11.32 22.04
N PRO A 88 12.55 -10.16 21.38
CA PRO A 88 11.30 -9.45 21.10
C PRO A 88 10.41 -10.28 20.16
N ILE A 89 9.10 -10.28 20.42
CA ILE A 89 8.10 -10.83 19.51
C ILE A 89 7.52 -9.68 18.72
N TRP A 90 7.48 -9.82 17.40
CA TRP A 90 7.00 -8.77 16.51
C TRP A 90 6.31 -9.35 15.27
N TRP A 91 5.42 -8.55 14.68
CA TRP A 91 4.80 -8.89 13.39
C TRP A 91 4.28 -7.63 12.68
N PHE A 92 4.17 -7.74 11.36
CA PHE A 92 3.38 -6.82 10.55
C PHE A 92 1.98 -7.38 10.33
N GLY A 93 1.01 -6.49 10.13
CA GLY A 93 -0.31 -6.82 9.65
C GLY A 93 -0.82 -5.74 8.73
N GLY A 94 -1.70 -6.09 7.81
CA GLY A 94 -2.23 -5.12 6.87
C GLY A 94 -2.97 -5.75 5.72
N GLY A 95 -3.31 -4.92 4.76
CA GLY A 95 -4.04 -5.28 3.55
C GLY A 95 -4.76 -4.07 2.98
N PHE A 96 -5.26 -4.22 1.78
CA PHE A 96 -6.13 -3.25 1.14
C PHE A 96 -7.19 -3.98 0.33
N ASP A 97 -8.34 -3.35 0.16
CA ASP A 97 -9.51 -3.95 -0.47
C ASP A 97 -10.32 -2.93 -1.27
N LEU A 98 -11.07 -3.43 -2.24
CA LEU A 98 -11.86 -2.66 -3.19
C LEU A 98 -13.34 -3.07 -3.08
N THR A 99 -14.20 -2.10 -2.85
CA THR A 99 -15.66 -2.25 -2.74
C THR A 99 -16.31 -1.44 -3.85
N SER A 100 -16.53 -2.07 -5.00
CA SER A 100 -17.13 -1.40 -6.15
C SER A 100 -18.65 -1.32 -6.07
N TYR A 101 -19.20 -0.14 -6.41
CA TYR A 101 -20.64 0.07 -6.62
C TYR A 101 -21.03 -0.11 -8.08
N TYR A 102 -20.11 0.20 -9.00
CA TYR A 102 -20.28 0.05 -10.45
C TYR A 102 -19.24 -0.96 -10.90
N GLY A 103 -19.64 -2.23 -11.01
CA GLY A 103 -18.71 -3.33 -11.30
C GLY A 103 -18.16 -3.24 -12.72
N PHE A 104 -17.00 -2.62 -12.88
CA PHE A 104 -16.18 -2.71 -14.08
C PHE A 104 -15.20 -3.87 -13.90
N ASP A 105 -15.33 -4.91 -14.72
CA ASP A 105 -14.52 -6.12 -14.59
C ASP A 105 -13.04 -5.83 -14.86
N GLU A 106 -12.75 -4.89 -15.78
CA GLU A 106 -11.38 -4.47 -16.11
C GLU A 106 -10.66 -3.85 -14.90
N ASP A 107 -11.37 -3.07 -14.08
CA ASP A 107 -10.81 -2.45 -12.88
C ASP A 107 -10.50 -3.50 -11.82
N CYS A 108 -11.37 -4.52 -11.68
CA CYS A 108 -11.15 -5.63 -10.75
C CYS A 108 -9.92 -6.45 -11.19
N VAL A 109 -9.80 -6.75 -12.48
CA VAL A 109 -8.63 -7.45 -13.04
C VAL A 109 -7.36 -6.65 -12.84
N ALA A 110 -7.36 -5.35 -13.16
CA ALA A 110 -6.20 -4.48 -13.00
C ALA A 110 -5.75 -4.37 -11.53
N TRP A 111 -6.71 -4.26 -10.61
CA TRP A 111 -6.45 -4.25 -9.16
C TRP A 111 -5.78 -5.53 -8.68
N HIS A 112 -6.35 -6.68 -9.04
CA HIS A 112 -5.81 -7.98 -8.65
C HIS A 112 -4.47 -8.29 -9.31
N GLN A 113 -4.28 -7.90 -10.58
CA GLN A 113 -3.02 -8.09 -11.28
C GLN A 113 -1.90 -7.25 -10.65
N SER A 114 -2.15 -5.97 -10.36
CA SER A 114 -1.18 -5.10 -9.70
C SER A 114 -0.81 -5.62 -8.30
N THR A 115 -1.80 -6.13 -7.56
CA THR A 115 -1.59 -6.72 -6.23
C THR A 115 -0.76 -7.99 -6.31
N LYS A 116 -1.05 -8.85 -7.30
CA LYS A 116 -0.32 -10.08 -7.54
C LYS A 116 1.15 -9.81 -7.84
N GLU A 117 1.42 -8.92 -8.79
CA GLU A 117 2.79 -8.52 -9.16
C GLU A 117 3.55 -8.00 -7.94
N ALA A 118 2.93 -7.14 -7.12
CA ALA A 118 3.55 -6.62 -5.91
C ALA A 118 3.80 -7.70 -4.84
N CYS A 119 2.94 -8.71 -4.70
CA CYS A 119 3.15 -9.78 -3.72
C CYS A 119 4.24 -10.78 -4.18
N GLU A 120 4.25 -11.12 -5.46
CA GLU A 120 5.16 -12.13 -6.03
C GLU A 120 6.61 -11.65 -6.10
N THR A 121 6.88 -10.34 -5.98
CA THR A 121 8.25 -9.84 -5.76
C THR A 121 8.83 -10.22 -4.41
N PHE A 122 8.00 -10.56 -3.42
CA PHE A 122 8.46 -10.88 -2.06
C PHE A 122 8.48 -12.38 -1.76
N ASP A 123 7.41 -13.10 -2.11
CA ASP A 123 7.31 -14.55 -1.84
C ASP A 123 6.35 -15.23 -2.82
N GLU A 124 6.72 -16.42 -3.29
CA GLU A 124 5.94 -17.18 -4.25
C GLU A 124 4.64 -17.67 -3.58
N GLY A 125 3.49 -17.41 -4.22
CA GLY A 125 2.18 -17.77 -3.66
C GLY A 125 1.66 -16.83 -2.55
N ALA A 126 2.41 -15.78 -2.19
CA ALA A 126 1.96 -14.76 -1.24
C ALA A 126 0.61 -14.15 -1.63
N TYR A 127 0.44 -13.84 -2.93
CA TYR A 127 -0.82 -13.30 -3.45
C TYR A 127 -2.00 -14.22 -3.15
N VAL A 128 -1.88 -15.51 -3.48
CA VAL A 128 -2.96 -16.49 -3.27
C VAL A 128 -3.32 -16.56 -1.78
N LYS A 129 -2.32 -16.65 -0.90
CA LYS A 129 -2.51 -16.69 0.54
C LYS A 129 -3.26 -15.44 1.06
N TYR A 130 -2.79 -14.25 0.71
CA TYR A 130 -3.36 -13.00 1.25
C TYR A 130 -4.70 -12.64 0.61
N LYS A 131 -4.92 -12.97 -0.67
CA LYS A 131 -6.20 -12.81 -1.33
C LYS A 131 -7.27 -13.68 -0.68
N THR A 132 -6.99 -14.97 -0.46
CA THR A 132 -7.93 -15.87 0.24
C THR A 132 -8.26 -15.34 1.63
N TRP A 133 -7.25 -14.87 2.37
CA TRP A 133 -7.50 -14.28 3.69
C TRP A 133 -8.39 -13.03 3.62
N CYS A 134 -8.22 -12.20 2.59
CA CYS A 134 -9.07 -11.03 2.35
C CYS A 134 -10.54 -11.43 2.11
N ASP A 135 -10.77 -12.46 1.28
CA ASP A 135 -12.13 -12.99 1.00
C ASP A 135 -12.80 -13.56 2.26
N GLU A 136 -12.04 -14.24 3.11
CA GLU A 136 -12.56 -14.83 4.36
C GLU A 136 -12.85 -13.74 5.41
N TYR A 137 -12.00 -12.72 5.49
CA TYR A 137 -12.11 -11.67 6.50
C TYR A 137 -13.25 -10.69 6.21
N PHE A 138 -13.48 -10.34 4.94
CA PHE A 138 -14.49 -9.35 4.53
C PHE A 138 -15.82 -9.97 4.05
N TYR A 139 -16.15 -11.15 4.56
CA TYR A 139 -17.42 -11.82 4.29
C TYR A 139 -18.50 -11.46 5.32
N LEU A 140 -19.68 -11.06 4.84
CA LEU A 140 -20.84 -10.66 5.65
C LEU A 140 -21.77 -11.86 5.87
N GLN A 141 -21.50 -12.64 6.92
CA GLN A 141 -22.22 -13.89 7.24
C GLN A 141 -23.75 -13.78 7.24
N HIS A 142 -24.29 -12.67 7.76
CA HIS A 142 -25.74 -12.47 7.87
C HIS A 142 -26.44 -12.14 6.53
N ARG A 143 -25.67 -11.93 5.46
CA ARG A 143 -26.16 -11.59 4.12
C ARG A 143 -25.72 -12.56 3.04
N ASP A 144 -24.82 -13.49 3.40
CA ASP A 144 -24.18 -14.40 2.45
C ASP A 144 -23.53 -13.67 1.27
N GLU A 145 -22.83 -12.56 1.56
CA GLU A 145 -22.22 -11.71 0.54
C GLU A 145 -20.81 -11.25 0.94
N GLN A 146 -19.96 -11.01 -0.06
CA GLN A 146 -18.67 -10.34 0.13
C GLN A 146 -18.87 -8.83 0.27
N ARG A 147 -18.05 -8.17 1.10
CA ARG A 147 -18.09 -6.70 1.22
C ARG A 147 -17.68 -6.01 -0.08
N GLY A 148 -16.75 -6.60 -0.82
CA GLY A 148 -16.16 -6.06 -2.05
C GLY A 148 -15.90 -7.15 -3.09
N LYS A 149 -15.34 -6.77 -4.24
CA LYS A 149 -14.99 -7.66 -5.34
C LYS A 149 -13.49 -7.69 -5.55
#